data_AF-M2Z5Z9-F1
#
_entry.id   AF-M2Z5Z9-F1
#
_cell.length_a   1.000
_cell.length_b   1.000
_cell.length_c   1.000
_cell.angle_alpha   90.00
_cell.angle_beta   90.00
_cell.angle_gamma   90.00
#
_symmetry.space_group_name_H-M   'P 1'
#
loop_
_entity.id
_entity.type
_entity.pdbx_description
1 polymer ?
#
loop_
_entity_poly.entity_id
_entity_poly.type
_entity_poly.pdbx_seq_one_letter_code
_entity_poly.pdbx_strand_id
1 'polypeptide(L)'
;MTVQSPEKTIPGAVVIGGETYLPNAQGDLVALANIKPMDRLMDEMVRKVAAYGEDLSAELARFAAHTDADIAALDALIAQDYGVEPKETKGNRTFTSFDGLLQVKVAVSERIVLGPELQAAKTVLDTLIRERGTGVDPFLMTLIQRAFKVDQEGKVDVRSILALRRMQVDDPRWPEFCRAIDDSVRVVGSKRYIRIYRRPNPQANWSMIPLDLAAIEPGPAAFERRSLRRQVEEAEQISTRLADLLDRALMHLSLEGGNTEVARDLISSSLRLLGVPERVQAGIQGEG
;
A
#
# COMPACT_ATOMS: atom_id res chain seq x y z
N MET A 1 -29.24 36.54 -7.26
CA MET A 1 -28.77 35.63 -6.18
C MET A 1 -27.34 35.29 -6.48
N THR A 2 -26.42 35.64 -5.58
CA THR A 2 -24.99 35.42 -5.75
C THR A 2 -24.70 33.93 -5.60
N VAL A 3 -24.25 33.28 -6.67
CA VAL A 3 -23.80 31.89 -6.65
C VAL A 3 -22.52 31.85 -5.83
N GLN A 4 -22.61 31.35 -4.58
CA GLN A 4 -21.43 31.03 -3.79
C GLN A 4 -20.75 29.83 -4.44
N SER A 5 -19.53 30.05 -4.94
CA SER A 5 -18.60 28.98 -5.31
C SER A 5 -18.49 27.97 -4.16
N PRO A 6 -18.39 26.66 -4.43
CA PRO A 6 -18.31 25.66 -3.38
C PRO A 6 -17.09 25.94 -2.52
N GLU A 7 -17.33 26.34 -1.28
CA GLU A 7 -16.30 26.63 -0.30
C GLU A 7 -15.51 25.33 -0.09
N LYS A 8 -14.23 25.36 -0.47
CA LYS A 8 -13.32 24.22 -0.44
C LYS A 8 -13.16 23.80 1.02
N THR A 9 -13.99 22.88 1.50
CA THR A 9 -13.98 22.42 2.89
C THR A 9 -12.62 21.80 3.20
N ILE A 10 -11.88 22.42 4.12
CA ILE A 10 -10.58 21.93 4.56
C ILE A 10 -10.83 20.70 5.44
N PRO A 11 -10.31 19.50 5.10
CA PRO A 11 -10.54 18.30 5.88
C PRO A 11 -10.07 18.48 7.33
N GLY A 12 -10.96 18.25 8.30
CA GLY A 12 -10.68 18.40 9.73
C GLY A 12 -10.84 19.81 10.28
N ALA A 13 -11.30 20.77 9.48
CA ALA A 13 -11.65 22.11 9.96
C ALA A 13 -13.02 22.13 10.64
N VAL A 14 -13.14 22.96 11.69
CA VAL A 14 -14.38 23.18 12.44
C VAL A 14 -14.76 24.64 12.30
N VAL A 15 -16.01 24.91 11.90
CA VAL A 15 -16.53 26.28 11.83
C VAL A 15 -17.25 26.62 13.13
N ILE A 16 -16.77 27.64 13.84
CA ILE A 16 -17.38 28.14 15.08
C ILE A 16 -17.67 29.63 14.89
N GLY A 17 -18.96 30.00 14.90
CA GLY A 17 -19.36 31.40 14.78
C GLY A 17 -19.00 32.06 13.44
N GLY A 18 -18.80 31.28 12.37
CA GLY A 18 -18.41 31.79 11.04
C GLY A 18 -16.89 31.88 10.81
N GLU A 19 -16.09 31.59 11.83
CA GLU A 19 -14.63 31.50 11.74
C GLU A 19 -14.21 30.03 11.62
N THR A 20 -13.20 29.77 10.77
CA THR A 20 -12.68 28.42 10.53
C THR A 20 -11.51 28.13 11.46
N TYR A 21 -11.59 27.02 12.19
CA TYR A 21 -10.57 26.55 13.13
C TYR A 21 -10.00 25.21 12.68
N LEU A 22 -8.73 24.98 12.99
CA LEU A 22 -8.05 23.69 12.79
C LEU A 22 -7.48 23.21 14.12
N PRO A 23 -7.64 21.92 14.46
CA PRO A 23 -6.99 21.34 15.64
C PRO A 23 -5.47 21.26 15.41
N ASN A 24 -4.70 21.67 16.41
CA ASN A 24 -3.25 21.46 16.44
C ASN A 24 -2.90 20.03 16.94
N ALA A 25 -1.61 19.71 17.04
CA ALA A 25 -1.14 18.39 17.48
C ALA A 25 -1.51 18.06 18.95
N GLN A 26 -1.82 19.06 19.77
CA GLN A 26 -2.24 18.94 21.16
C GLN A 26 -3.77 18.84 21.30
N GLY A 27 -4.51 19.02 20.18
CA GLY A 27 -5.97 19.01 20.14
C GLY A 27 -6.63 20.37 20.35
N ASP A 28 -5.87 21.46 20.49
CA ASP A 28 -6.42 22.80 20.64
C ASP A 28 -6.89 23.36 19.29
N LEU A 29 -8.04 24.05 19.29
CA LEU A 29 -8.56 24.70 18.09
C LEU A 29 -7.86 26.04 17.86
N VAL A 30 -7.14 26.13 16.75
CA VAL A 30 -6.44 27.35 16.33
C VAL A 30 -7.21 27.98 15.17
N ALA A 31 -7.54 29.27 15.30
CA ALA A 31 -8.18 30.02 14.22
C ALA A 31 -7.27 30.04 12.99
N LEU A 32 -7.83 29.82 11.80
CA LEU A 32 -7.07 29.70 10.57
C LEU A 32 -6.27 30.96 10.20
N ALA A 33 -6.73 32.14 10.65
CA ALA A 33 -6.01 33.40 10.55
C ALA A 33 -4.72 33.46 11.40
N ASN A 34 -4.66 32.68 12.49
CA ASN A 34 -3.53 32.64 13.42
C ASN A 34 -2.49 31.56 13.06
N ILE A 35 -2.74 30.77 12.01
CA ILE A 35 -1.78 29.77 11.50
C ILE A 35 -0.90 30.44 10.45
N LYS A 36 0.42 30.25 10.55
CA LYS A 36 1.36 30.82 9.58
C LYS A 36 1.05 30.30 8.16
N PRO A 37 1.14 31.15 7.13
CA PRO A 37 0.86 30.74 5.75
C PRO A 37 1.69 29.53 5.29
N MET A 38 2.96 29.46 5.68
CA MET A 38 3.82 28.32 5.33
C MET A 38 3.36 27.02 5.99
N ASP A 39 2.92 27.06 7.25
CA ASP A 39 2.41 25.89 7.95
C ASP A 39 1.12 25.36 7.29
N ARG A 40 0.27 26.27 6.79
CA ARG A 40 -0.93 25.91 6.02
C ARG A 40 -0.59 25.24 4.68
N LEU A 41 0.41 25.77 3.95
CA LEU A 41 0.86 25.17 2.70
C LEU A 41 1.47 23.78 2.92
N MET A 42 2.22 23.60 4.02
CA MET A 42 2.74 22.30 4.41
C MET A 42 1.62 21.32 4.76
N ASP A 43 0.62 21.74 5.54
CA ASP A 43 -0.55 20.92 5.87
C ASP A 43 -1.32 20.50 4.60
N GLU A 44 -1.57 21.42 3.67
CA GLU A 44 -2.22 21.11 2.39
C GLU A 44 -1.41 20.08 1.58
N MET A 45 -0.09 20.26 1.50
CA MET A 45 0.79 19.33 0.80
C MET A 45 0.79 17.94 1.45
N VAL A 46 0.89 17.87 2.78
CA VAL A 46 0.87 16.61 3.53
C VAL A 46 -0.45 15.88 3.34
N ARG A 47 -1.60 16.56 3.50
CA ARG A 47 -2.93 15.95 3.32
C ARG A 47 -3.12 15.44 1.90
N LYS A 48 -2.68 16.21 0.90
CA LYS A 48 -2.73 15.80 -0.50
C LYS A 48 -1.92 14.53 -0.73
N VAL A 49 -0.68 14.46 -0.23
CA VAL A 49 0.17 13.27 -0.36
C VAL A 49 -0.41 12.08 0.40
N ALA A 50 -0.94 12.31 1.61
CA ALA A 50 -1.58 11.28 2.42
C ALA A 50 -2.78 10.66 1.70
N ALA A 51 -3.66 11.47 1.11
CA ALA A 51 -4.80 10.97 0.34
C ALA A 51 -4.37 10.06 -0.83
N TYR A 52 -3.35 10.45 -1.61
CA TYR A 52 -2.80 9.58 -2.65
C TYR A 52 -2.19 8.28 -2.08
N GLY A 53 -1.58 8.35 -0.90
CA GLY A 53 -1.04 7.20 -0.20
C GLY A 53 -2.12 6.23 0.26
N GLU A 54 -3.24 6.74 0.78
CA GLU A 54 -4.41 5.94 1.18
C GLU A 54 -5.03 5.21 0.00
N ASP A 55 -5.24 5.90 -1.13
CA ASP A 55 -5.72 5.30 -2.38
C ASP A 55 -4.84 4.13 -2.82
N LEU A 56 -3.52 4.36 -2.89
CA LEU A 56 -2.55 3.35 -3.32
C LEU A 56 -2.48 2.18 -2.34
N SER A 57 -2.55 2.46 -1.04
CA SER A 57 -2.58 1.43 0.01
C SER A 57 -3.82 0.53 -0.14
N ALA A 58 -4.98 1.12 -0.37
CA ALA A 58 -6.22 0.39 -0.61
C ALA A 58 -6.15 -0.45 -1.90
N GLU A 59 -5.56 0.09 -2.97
CA GLU A 59 -5.36 -0.62 -4.23
C GLU A 59 -4.43 -1.84 -4.05
N LEU A 60 -3.29 -1.66 -3.38
CA LEU A 60 -2.36 -2.75 -3.06
C LEU A 60 -3.00 -3.81 -2.16
N ALA A 61 -3.81 -3.40 -1.18
CA ALA A 61 -4.54 -4.32 -0.32
C ALA A 61 -5.56 -5.17 -1.11
N ARG A 62 -6.34 -4.53 -2.00
CA ARG A 62 -7.26 -5.24 -2.91
C ARG A 62 -6.50 -6.19 -3.83
N PHE A 63 -5.40 -5.73 -4.43
CA PHE A 63 -4.56 -6.56 -5.29
C PHE A 63 -4.06 -7.82 -4.56
N ALA A 64 -3.55 -7.66 -3.34
CA ALA A 64 -3.08 -8.78 -2.53
C ALA A 64 -4.20 -9.78 -2.21
N ALA A 65 -5.37 -9.30 -1.80
CA ALA A 65 -6.52 -10.14 -1.47
C ALA A 65 -7.03 -10.95 -2.69
N HIS A 66 -7.17 -10.31 -3.87
CA HIS A 66 -7.57 -11.00 -5.09
C HIS A 66 -6.51 -12.03 -5.51
N THR A 67 -5.22 -11.66 -5.46
CA THR A 67 -4.14 -12.59 -5.83
C THR A 67 -4.13 -13.83 -4.93
N ASP A 68 -4.32 -13.66 -3.62
CA ASP A 68 -4.41 -14.80 -2.70
C ASP A 68 -5.62 -15.70 -3.00
N ALA A 69 -6.77 -15.10 -3.34
CA ALA A 69 -7.97 -15.84 -3.73
C ALA A 69 -7.78 -16.62 -5.04
N ASP A 70 -7.19 -16.00 -6.06
CA ASP A 70 -6.91 -16.64 -7.36
C ASP A 70 -5.96 -17.82 -7.21
N ILE A 71 -4.92 -17.66 -6.38
CA ILE A 71 -3.95 -18.73 -6.10
C ILE A 71 -4.62 -19.90 -5.36
N ALA A 72 -5.47 -19.61 -4.37
CA ALA A 72 -6.21 -20.64 -3.65
C ALA A 72 -7.19 -21.40 -4.56
N ALA A 73 -7.87 -20.67 -5.47
CA ALA A 73 -8.76 -21.27 -6.46
C ALA A 73 -7.99 -22.19 -7.42
N LEU A 74 -6.82 -21.76 -7.90
CA LEU A 74 -5.97 -22.57 -8.77
C LEU A 74 -5.47 -23.83 -8.05
N ASP A 75 -5.02 -23.74 -6.79
CA ASP A 75 -4.62 -24.91 -6.00
C ASP A 75 -5.77 -25.91 -5.87
N ALA A 76 -6.98 -25.43 -5.60
CA ALA A 76 -8.15 -26.29 -5.46
C ALA A 76 -8.47 -27.03 -6.76
N LEU A 77 -8.36 -26.36 -7.91
CA LEU A 77 -8.52 -27.00 -9.22
C LEU A 77 -7.44 -28.05 -9.48
N ILE A 78 -6.18 -27.77 -9.14
CA ILE A 78 -5.07 -28.73 -9.28
C ILE A 78 -5.32 -29.94 -8.37
N ALA A 79 -5.67 -29.72 -7.10
CA ALA A 79 -5.95 -30.79 -6.15
C ALA A 79 -7.10 -31.70 -6.65
N GLN A 80 -8.17 -31.09 -7.17
CA GLN A 80 -9.28 -31.80 -7.78
C GLN A 80 -8.85 -32.64 -8.99
N ASP A 81 -8.05 -32.08 -9.90
CA ASP A 81 -7.56 -32.77 -11.11
C ASP A 81 -6.72 -34.01 -10.76
N TYR A 82 -5.92 -33.93 -9.70
CA TYR A 82 -5.10 -35.05 -9.20
C TYR A 82 -5.79 -35.93 -8.14
N GLY A 83 -7.05 -35.67 -7.80
CA GLY A 83 -7.80 -36.44 -6.81
C GLY A 83 -7.23 -36.36 -5.38
N VAL A 84 -6.57 -35.26 -5.04
CA VAL A 84 -5.99 -35.01 -3.71
C VAL A 84 -6.91 -34.08 -2.92
N GLU A 85 -7.06 -34.34 -1.62
CA GLU A 85 -7.81 -33.45 -0.74
C GLU A 85 -7.21 -32.03 -0.72
N PRO A 86 -8.03 -30.97 -0.93
CA PRO A 86 -7.56 -29.59 -0.87
C PRO A 86 -7.05 -29.28 0.54
N LYS A 87 -5.72 -29.26 0.69
CA LYS A 87 -5.07 -28.83 1.93
C LYS A 87 -4.49 -27.44 1.71
N GLU A 88 -4.60 -26.59 2.73
CA GLU A 88 -3.83 -25.34 2.75
C GLU A 88 -2.35 -25.68 2.60
N THR A 89 -1.83 -25.47 1.38
CA THR A 89 -0.46 -25.83 1.05
C THR A 89 0.43 -24.72 1.60
N LYS A 90 0.88 -24.90 2.84
CA LYS A 90 1.91 -24.07 3.47
C LYS A 90 3.24 -24.37 2.76
N GLY A 91 3.65 -23.48 1.85
CA GLY A 91 4.90 -23.66 1.13
C GLY A 91 5.17 -22.55 0.11
N ASN A 92 6.44 -22.47 -0.29
CA ASN A 92 6.87 -21.58 -1.37
C ASN A 92 6.41 -22.15 -2.71
N ARG A 93 5.84 -21.32 -3.57
CA ARG A 93 5.29 -21.71 -4.87
C ARG A 93 5.73 -20.75 -5.97
N THR A 94 5.85 -21.26 -7.18
CA THR A 94 6.20 -20.47 -8.37
C THR A 94 5.26 -20.84 -9.50
N PHE A 95 4.55 -19.84 -10.02
CA PHE A 95 3.68 -19.95 -11.18
C PHE A 95 4.33 -19.19 -12.32
N THR A 96 4.40 -19.81 -13.50
CA THR A 96 5.00 -19.19 -14.70
C THR A 96 3.95 -19.21 -15.81
N SER A 97 3.82 -18.12 -16.55
CA SER A 97 2.90 -18.06 -17.70
C SER A 97 3.31 -19.06 -18.77
N PHE A 98 2.36 -19.45 -19.63
CA PHE A 98 2.61 -20.46 -20.67
C PHE A 98 3.70 -20.04 -21.67
N ASP A 99 3.75 -18.75 -22.04
CA ASP A 99 4.81 -18.17 -22.86
C ASP A 99 6.17 -18.05 -22.14
N GLY A 100 6.18 -18.33 -20.83
CA GLY A 100 7.37 -18.25 -19.99
C GLY A 100 7.85 -16.83 -19.71
N LEU A 101 7.07 -15.77 -19.98
CA LEU A 101 7.53 -14.38 -19.86
C LEU A 101 7.14 -13.70 -18.54
N LEU A 102 6.17 -14.25 -17.82
CA LEU A 102 5.68 -13.75 -16.54
C LEU A 102 5.82 -14.82 -15.46
N GLN A 103 6.08 -14.40 -14.23
CA GLN A 103 6.21 -15.32 -13.10
C GLN A 103 5.71 -14.70 -11.80
N VAL A 104 4.92 -15.46 -11.04
CA VAL A 104 4.44 -15.12 -9.70
C VAL A 104 5.05 -16.10 -8.71
N LYS A 105 5.74 -15.59 -7.69
CA LYS A 105 6.29 -16.39 -6.59
C LYS A 105 5.58 -16.06 -5.30
N VAL A 106 5.09 -17.09 -4.63
CA VAL A 106 4.59 -17.02 -3.27
C VAL A 106 5.66 -17.56 -2.34
N ALA A 107 6.11 -16.75 -1.39
CA ALA A 107 7.00 -17.19 -0.33
C ALA A 107 6.31 -17.05 1.03
N VAL A 108 6.44 -18.05 1.89
CA VAL A 108 5.93 -18.00 3.26
C VAL A 108 7.13 -17.88 4.19
N SER A 109 7.24 -16.77 4.92
CA SER A 109 8.22 -16.63 5.99
C SER A 109 7.53 -16.83 7.32
N GLU A 110 8.03 -17.77 8.11
CA GLU A 110 7.63 -17.91 9.50
C GLU A 110 8.23 -16.78 10.32
N ARG A 111 7.42 -16.25 11.24
CA ARG A 111 7.87 -15.32 12.27
C ARG A 111 8.23 -16.15 13.48
N ILE A 112 9.52 -16.20 13.76
CA ILE A 112 10.09 -16.91 14.91
C ILE A 112 10.28 -15.92 16.07
N VAL A 113 9.93 -16.36 17.27
CA VAL A 113 10.26 -15.71 18.54
C VAL A 113 10.97 -16.73 19.43
N LEU A 114 11.89 -16.25 20.26
CA LEU A 114 12.60 -17.08 21.23
C LEU A 114 11.90 -17.01 22.59
N GLY A 115 11.64 -18.17 23.17
CA GLY A 115 10.98 -18.37 24.45
C GLY A 115 11.89 -18.21 25.67
N PRO A 116 11.34 -18.42 26.88
CA PRO A 116 12.07 -18.26 28.14
C PRO A 116 13.28 -19.20 28.27
N GLU A 117 13.29 -20.33 27.56
CA GLU A 117 14.39 -21.29 27.52
C GLU A 117 15.72 -20.66 27.05
N LEU A 118 15.65 -19.54 26.33
CA LEU A 118 16.82 -18.75 25.93
C LEU A 118 17.65 -18.27 27.13
N GLN A 119 17.03 -18.07 28.29
CA GLN A 119 17.74 -17.68 29.51
C GLN A 119 18.67 -18.81 29.99
N ALA A 120 18.27 -20.07 29.83
CA ALA A 120 19.12 -21.21 30.16
C ALA A 120 20.34 -21.28 29.22
N ALA A 121 20.14 -21.04 27.91
CA ALA A 121 21.24 -20.93 26.95
C ALA A 121 22.22 -19.82 27.33
N LYS A 122 21.71 -18.65 27.74
CA LYS A 122 22.54 -17.53 28.22
C LYS A 122 23.40 -17.93 29.42
N THR A 123 22.83 -18.63 30.39
CA THR A 123 23.58 -19.08 31.59
C THR A 123 24.72 -20.03 31.24
N VAL A 124 24.49 -20.97 30.33
CA VAL A 124 25.55 -21.88 29.84
C VAL A 124 26.68 -21.07 29.19
N LEU A 125 26.34 -20.14 28.31
CA LEU A 125 27.31 -19.31 27.59
C LEU A 125 28.10 -18.37 28.53
N ASP A 126 27.42 -17.70 29.46
CA ASP A 126 28.07 -16.81 30.44
C ASP A 126 29.08 -17.59 31.32
N THR A 127 28.76 -18.84 31.65
CA THR A 127 29.65 -19.72 32.44
C THR A 127 30.89 -20.09 31.64
N LEU A 128 30.71 -20.51 30.38
CA LEU A 128 31.77 -20.80 29.42
C LEU A 128 32.74 -19.61 29.23
N ILE A 129 32.20 -18.41 29.06
CA ILE A 129 32.99 -17.19 28.86
C ILE A 129 33.79 -16.84 30.12
N ARG A 130 33.18 -16.98 31.31
CA ARG A 130 33.86 -16.69 32.58
C ARG A 130 35.02 -17.65 32.82
N GLU A 131 34.83 -18.94 32.55
CA GLU A 131 35.87 -19.97 32.75
C GLU A 131 37.01 -19.85 31.71
N ARG A 132 36.71 -19.43 30.48
CA ARG A 132 37.71 -19.16 29.43
C ARG A 132 38.27 -17.72 29.49
N GLY A 133 37.97 -16.97 30.56
CA GLY A 133 38.11 -15.51 30.68
C GLY A 133 39.50 -14.90 30.50
N THR A 134 40.57 -15.71 30.38
CA THR A 134 41.90 -15.24 29.96
C THR A 134 42.08 -15.48 28.46
N GLY A 135 41.74 -14.48 27.64
CA GLY A 135 42.05 -14.48 26.18
C GLY A 135 40.86 -14.30 25.24
N VAL A 136 39.64 -14.06 25.74
CA VAL A 136 38.48 -13.76 24.88
C VAL A 136 38.60 -12.34 24.35
N ASP A 137 38.53 -12.18 23.02
CA ASP A 137 38.52 -10.88 22.36
C ASP A 137 37.33 -10.02 22.86
N PRO A 138 37.57 -8.82 23.43
CA PRO A 138 36.51 -7.91 23.87
C PRO A 138 35.46 -7.59 22.79
N PHE A 139 35.86 -7.60 21.52
CA PHE A 139 34.96 -7.41 20.38
C PHE A 139 33.97 -8.58 20.26
N LEU A 140 34.45 -9.83 20.38
CA LEU A 140 33.59 -11.02 20.34
C LEU A 140 32.62 -11.05 21.52
N MET A 141 33.08 -10.64 22.71
CA MET A 141 32.22 -10.52 23.89
C MET A 141 31.09 -9.51 23.67
N THR A 142 31.40 -8.38 23.03
CA THR A 142 30.40 -7.34 22.70
C THR A 142 29.34 -7.86 21.73
N LEU A 143 29.74 -8.63 20.71
CA LEU A 143 28.80 -9.24 19.76
C LEU A 143 27.88 -10.26 20.44
N ILE A 144 28.42 -11.10 21.34
CA ILE A 144 27.63 -12.07 22.09
C ILE A 144 26.63 -11.38 23.00
N GLN A 145 27.06 -10.39 23.78
CA GLN A 145 26.17 -9.62 24.65
C GLN A 145 25.05 -8.93 23.85
N ARG A 146 25.36 -8.42 22.66
CA ARG A 146 24.38 -7.82 21.76
C ARG A 146 23.35 -8.83 21.24
N ALA A 147 23.75 -10.07 20.98
CA ALA A 147 22.82 -11.11 20.51
C ALA A 147 21.72 -11.43 21.54
N PHE A 148 22.06 -11.39 22.83
CA PHE A 148 21.13 -11.59 23.95
C PHE A 148 20.50 -10.29 24.47
N LYS A 149 20.86 -9.13 23.90
CA LYS A 149 20.27 -7.86 24.30
C LYS A 149 18.84 -7.78 23.80
N VAL A 150 17.95 -7.47 24.73
CA VAL A 150 16.54 -7.21 24.46
C VAL A 150 16.41 -5.77 23.93
N ASP A 151 15.78 -5.60 22.76
CA ASP A 151 15.47 -4.29 22.21
C ASP A 151 14.34 -3.59 22.99
N GLN A 152 14.00 -2.36 22.59
CA GLN A 152 12.94 -1.59 23.26
C GLN A 152 11.55 -2.23 23.16
N GLU A 153 11.35 -3.20 22.28
CA GLU A 153 10.11 -3.95 22.10
C GLU A 153 10.13 -5.32 22.80
N GLY A 154 11.17 -5.62 23.60
CA GLY A 154 11.26 -6.90 24.29
C GLY A 154 11.84 -8.04 23.44
N LYS A 155 12.45 -7.77 22.27
CA LYS A 155 12.89 -8.80 21.33
C LYS A 155 14.41 -8.92 21.27
N VAL A 156 14.88 -10.16 21.19
CA VAL A 156 16.29 -10.52 20.98
C VAL A 156 16.58 -10.68 19.49
N ASP A 157 17.85 -10.52 19.10
CA ASP A 157 18.27 -10.73 17.72
C ASP A 157 18.33 -12.24 17.40
N VAL A 158 17.21 -12.77 16.92
CA VAL A 158 17.04 -14.17 16.53
C VAL A 158 18.12 -14.61 15.53
N ARG A 159 18.55 -13.73 14.61
CA ARG A 159 19.55 -14.09 13.60
C ARG A 159 20.91 -14.33 14.24
N SER A 160 21.31 -13.46 15.17
CA SER A 160 22.56 -13.59 15.92
C SER A 160 22.55 -14.84 16.80
N ILE A 161 21.44 -15.13 17.50
CA ILE A 161 21.32 -16.35 18.33
C ILE A 161 21.43 -17.63 17.48
N LEU A 162 20.71 -17.69 16.35
CA LEU A 162 20.79 -18.83 15.44
C LEU A 162 22.14 -18.92 14.71
N ALA A 163 22.88 -17.82 14.57
CA ALA A 163 24.26 -17.83 14.10
C ALA A 163 25.20 -18.45 15.15
N LEU A 164 25.07 -18.08 16.42
CA LEU A 164 25.84 -18.67 17.51
C LEU A 164 25.61 -20.18 17.60
N ARG A 165 24.35 -20.64 17.55
CA ARG A 165 24.00 -22.07 17.53
C ARG A 165 24.73 -22.87 16.45
N ARG A 166 25.03 -22.26 15.29
CA ARG A 166 25.69 -22.93 14.16
C ARG A 166 27.20 -23.07 14.32
N MET A 167 27.80 -22.44 15.33
CA MET A 167 29.24 -22.54 15.57
C MET A 167 29.62 -23.92 16.09
N GLN A 168 30.78 -24.40 15.65
CA GLN A 168 31.41 -25.60 16.21
C GLN A 168 32.28 -25.17 17.38
N VAL A 169 31.88 -25.57 18.59
CA VAL A 169 32.61 -25.28 19.82
C VAL A 169 32.92 -26.61 20.50
N ASP A 170 34.21 -26.84 20.75
CA ASP A 170 34.69 -28.01 21.49
C ASP A 170 34.56 -27.74 22.99
N ASP A 171 33.35 -27.97 23.51
CA ASP A 171 33.01 -27.90 24.93
C ASP A 171 31.86 -28.87 25.24
N PRO A 172 31.95 -29.69 26.30
CA PRO A 172 30.92 -30.66 26.64
C PRO A 172 29.56 -30.05 26.98
N ARG A 173 29.49 -28.74 27.32
CA ARG A 173 28.24 -28.02 27.65
C ARG A 173 27.58 -27.36 26.44
N TRP A 174 28.26 -27.33 25.29
CA TRP A 174 27.76 -26.71 24.07
C TRP A 174 26.52 -27.39 23.48
N PRO A 175 26.38 -28.74 23.54
CA PRO A 175 25.14 -29.41 23.15
C PRO A 175 23.92 -28.93 23.95
N GLU A 176 24.05 -28.68 25.24
CA GLU A 176 22.98 -28.15 26.10
C GLU A 176 22.62 -26.71 25.72
N PHE A 177 23.61 -25.88 25.36
CA PHE A 177 23.38 -24.55 24.81
C PHE A 177 22.55 -24.61 23.51
N CYS A 178 22.95 -25.46 22.56
CA CYS A 178 22.23 -25.65 21.30
C CYS A 178 20.80 -26.16 21.53
N ARG A 179 20.63 -27.11 22.45
CA ARG A 179 19.33 -27.64 22.83
C ARG A 179 18.43 -26.57 23.45
N ALA A 180 18.94 -25.76 24.37
CA ALA A 180 18.18 -24.69 24.98
C ALA A 180 17.74 -23.62 23.95
N ILE A 181 18.55 -23.36 22.93
CA ILE A 181 18.14 -22.52 21.79
C ILE A 181 17.01 -23.21 21.01
N ASP A 182 17.14 -24.49 20.67
CA ASP A 182 16.12 -25.23 19.92
C ASP A 182 14.77 -25.29 20.65
N ASP A 183 14.80 -25.59 21.95
CA ASP A 183 13.62 -25.62 22.81
C ASP A 183 12.98 -24.23 22.98
N SER A 184 13.76 -23.15 22.78
CA SER A 184 13.26 -21.78 22.81
C SER A 184 12.58 -21.33 21.51
N VAL A 185 12.82 -22.00 20.37
CA VAL A 185 12.29 -21.55 19.07
C VAL A 185 10.78 -21.76 19.00
N ARG A 186 10.03 -20.67 18.81
CA ARG A 186 8.56 -20.70 18.66
C ARG A 186 8.15 -19.99 17.39
N VAL A 187 7.35 -20.66 16.56
CA VAL A 187 6.69 -20.04 15.40
C VAL A 187 5.41 -19.36 15.88
N VAL A 188 5.41 -18.03 15.90
CA VAL A 188 4.28 -17.21 16.41
C VAL A 188 3.38 -16.67 15.29
N GLY A 189 3.73 -16.94 14.03
CA GLY A 189 2.93 -16.58 12.88
C GLY A 189 3.67 -16.82 11.57
N SER A 190 3.01 -16.54 10.47
CA SER A 190 3.61 -16.60 9.13
C SER A 190 3.17 -15.41 8.31
N LYS A 191 4.10 -14.80 7.58
CA LYS A 191 3.80 -13.76 6.59
C LYS A 191 4.02 -14.31 5.19
N ARG A 192 2.99 -14.20 4.36
CA ARG A 192 3.07 -14.53 2.94
C ARG A 192 3.57 -13.32 2.16
N TYR A 193 4.45 -13.58 1.20
CA TYR A 193 5.05 -12.58 0.32
C TYR A 193 4.79 -12.99 -1.12
N ILE A 194 4.16 -12.11 -1.88
CA ILE A 194 3.95 -12.28 -3.31
C ILE A 194 5.01 -11.45 -4.03
N ARG A 195 5.72 -12.08 -4.98
CA ARG A 195 6.69 -11.40 -5.85
C ARG A 195 6.35 -11.69 -7.30
N ILE A 196 6.39 -10.65 -8.12
CA ILE A 196 6.02 -10.74 -9.53
C ILE A 196 7.24 -10.40 -10.37
N TYR A 197 7.44 -11.14 -11.44
CA TYR A 197 8.56 -11.02 -12.34
C TYR A 197 8.11 -11.01 -13.79
N ARG A 198 8.89 -10.33 -14.62
CA ARG A 198 8.75 -10.33 -16.09
C ARG A 198 10.10 -10.46 -16.75
N ARG A 199 10.12 -10.96 -17.98
CA ARG A 199 11.29 -10.93 -18.87
C ARG A 199 10.85 -10.72 -20.32
N PRO A 200 11.68 -10.08 -21.17
CA PRO A 200 11.31 -9.78 -22.54
C PRO A 200 11.28 -10.99 -23.47
N ASN A 201 12.03 -12.06 -23.13
CA ASN A 201 12.07 -13.30 -23.91
C ASN A 201 12.47 -14.49 -23.01
N PRO A 202 12.29 -15.75 -23.46
CA PRO A 202 12.54 -16.93 -22.63
C PRO A 202 13.98 -17.17 -22.20
N GLN A 203 14.97 -16.49 -22.80
CA GLN A 203 16.39 -16.60 -22.41
C GLN A 203 16.85 -15.43 -21.53
N ALA A 204 16.06 -14.36 -21.44
CA ALA A 204 16.41 -13.20 -20.64
C ALA A 204 16.27 -13.47 -19.14
N ASN A 205 17.03 -12.71 -18.35
CA ASN A 205 16.93 -12.71 -16.90
C ASN A 205 15.59 -12.15 -16.44
N TRP A 206 15.11 -12.66 -15.31
CA TRP A 206 13.91 -12.15 -14.64
C TRP A 206 14.17 -10.76 -14.07
N SER A 207 13.27 -9.84 -14.35
CA SER A 207 13.18 -8.52 -13.70
C SER A 207 11.98 -8.51 -12.77
N MET A 208 12.17 -8.03 -11.54
CA MET A 208 11.05 -7.88 -10.61
C MET A 208 10.15 -6.73 -11.06
N ILE A 209 8.84 -6.90 -10.88
CA ILE A 209 7.87 -5.80 -10.95
C ILE A 209 7.74 -5.26 -9.52
N PRO A 210 8.37 -4.11 -9.20
CA PRO A 210 8.33 -3.56 -7.84
C PRO A 210 6.94 -3.06 -7.50
N LEU A 211 6.50 -3.35 -6.27
CA LEU A 211 5.26 -2.82 -5.69
C LEU A 211 5.55 -1.86 -4.51
N ASP A 212 6.83 -1.70 -4.15
CA ASP A 212 7.29 -0.76 -3.13
C ASP A 212 7.82 0.52 -3.78
N LEU A 213 7.58 1.67 -3.14
CA LEU A 213 7.95 2.97 -3.67
C LEU A 213 9.47 3.16 -3.83
N ALA A 214 10.29 2.46 -3.05
CA ALA A 214 11.74 2.62 -3.08
C ALA A 214 12.39 1.96 -4.30
N ALA A 215 11.79 0.89 -4.83
CA ALA A 215 12.29 0.17 -5.99
C ALA A 215 11.66 0.63 -7.32
N ILE A 216 10.74 1.59 -7.31
CA ILE A 216 10.07 2.10 -8.52
C ILE A 216 10.89 3.23 -9.15
N GLU A 217 11.35 3.02 -10.38
CA GLU A 217 11.98 4.07 -11.19
C GLU A 217 10.91 4.91 -11.93
N PRO A 218 10.91 6.25 -11.79
CA PRO A 218 9.98 7.11 -12.51
C PRO A 218 10.37 7.22 -13.99
N GLY A 219 9.85 6.30 -14.80
CA GLY A 219 10.02 6.31 -16.26
C GLY A 219 8.81 6.86 -17.02
N PRO A 220 8.93 7.19 -18.32
CA PRO A 220 7.84 7.69 -19.17
C PRO A 220 6.59 6.81 -19.12
N ALA A 221 6.78 5.49 -19.12
CA ALA A 221 5.70 4.50 -19.03
C ALA A 221 4.85 4.63 -17.75
N ALA A 222 5.41 5.12 -16.64
CA ALA A 222 4.66 5.35 -15.40
C ALA A 222 3.66 6.50 -15.53
N PHE A 223 3.95 7.47 -16.40
CA PHE A 223 3.05 8.59 -16.71
C PHE A 223 2.04 8.22 -17.81
N GLU A 224 2.42 7.37 -18.76
CA GLU A 224 1.53 6.87 -19.81
C GLU A 224 0.45 5.92 -19.27
N ARG A 225 0.78 5.04 -18.31
CA ARG A 225 -0.18 4.13 -17.68
C ARG A 225 -1.29 4.83 -16.87
N ARG A 226 -1.10 6.10 -16.47
CA ARG A 226 -2.11 6.92 -15.75
C ARG A 226 -3.31 7.34 -16.62
N SER A 227 -3.34 6.97 -17.89
CA SER A 227 -4.45 7.29 -18.80
C SER A 227 -5.82 6.96 -18.23
N LEU A 228 -5.98 5.95 -17.36
CA LEU A 228 -7.28 5.62 -16.74
C LEU A 228 -7.75 6.64 -15.69
N ARG A 229 -6.88 7.08 -14.77
CA ARG A 229 -7.25 8.09 -13.76
C ARG A 229 -7.48 9.45 -14.41
N ARG A 230 -6.68 9.80 -15.43
CA ARG A 230 -6.89 10.99 -16.25
C ARG A 230 -8.19 10.90 -17.06
N GLN A 231 -8.52 9.74 -17.63
CA GLN A 231 -9.81 9.53 -18.31
C GLN A 231 -11.00 9.67 -17.36
N VAL A 232 -10.88 9.21 -16.11
CA VAL A 232 -11.91 9.40 -15.08
C VAL A 232 -12.02 10.87 -14.68
N GLU A 233 -10.91 11.57 -14.42
CA GLU A 233 -10.91 13.00 -14.09
C GLU A 233 -11.44 13.86 -15.26
N GLU A 234 -11.09 13.52 -16.50
CA GLU A 234 -11.63 14.15 -17.71
C GLU A 234 -13.13 13.89 -17.84
N ALA A 235 -13.60 12.66 -17.55
CA ALA A 235 -15.02 12.32 -17.53
C ALA A 235 -15.80 13.08 -16.43
N GLU A 236 -15.23 13.21 -15.23
CA GLU A 236 -15.82 13.99 -14.13
C GLU A 236 -15.89 15.49 -14.47
N GLN A 237 -14.86 16.05 -15.11
CA GLN A 237 -14.88 17.44 -15.60
C GLN A 237 -15.93 17.64 -16.69
N ILE A 238 -16.06 16.69 -17.62
CA ILE A 238 -17.10 16.73 -18.66
C ILE A 238 -18.49 16.70 -18.01
N SER A 239 -18.72 15.79 -17.06
CA SER A 239 -19.99 15.68 -16.33
C SER A 239 -20.35 16.98 -15.58
N THR A 240 -19.37 17.60 -14.91
CA THR A 240 -19.57 18.84 -14.16
C THR A 240 -19.91 20.01 -15.09
N ARG A 241 -19.23 20.13 -16.24
CA ARG A 241 -19.56 21.15 -17.26
C ARG A 241 -20.94 20.95 -17.88
N LEU A 242 -21.33 19.70 -18.11
CA LEU A 242 -22.67 19.35 -18.59
C LEU A 242 -23.76 19.79 -17.62
N ALA A 243 -23.58 19.53 -16.33
CA ALA A 243 -24.53 19.94 -15.30
C ALA A 243 -24.71 21.47 -15.27
N ASP A 244 -23.62 22.24 -15.30
CA ASP A 244 -23.66 23.72 -15.31
C ASP A 244 -24.36 24.28 -16.56
N LEU A 245 -24.08 23.73 -17.74
CA LEU A 245 -24.74 24.17 -18.98
C LEU A 245 -26.24 23.85 -19.00
N LEU A 246 -26.63 22.66 -18.52
CA LEU A 246 -28.03 22.27 -18.43
C LEU A 246 -28.79 23.12 -17.40
N ASP A 247 -28.19 23.41 -16.25
CA ASP A 247 -28.80 24.25 -15.22
C ASP A 247 -29.01 25.69 -15.72
N ARG A 248 -28.03 26.25 -16.46
CA ARG A 248 -28.19 27.55 -17.13
C ARG A 248 -29.28 27.53 -18.19
N ALA A 249 -29.37 26.45 -18.98
CA ALA A 249 -30.44 26.32 -19.97
C ALA A 249 -31.82 26.28 -19.32
N LEU A 250 -31.97 25.52 -18.22
CA LEU A 250 -33.19 25.45 -17.43
C LEU A 250 -33.57 26.81 -16.81
N MET A 251 -32.60 27.58 -16.31
CA MET A 251 -32.85 28.94 -15.84
C MET A 251 -33.39 29.84 -16.96
N HIS A 252 -32.82 29.77 -18.16
CA HIS A 252 -33.30 30.57 -19.29
C HIS A 252 -34.69 30.16 -19.80
N LEU A 253 -35.10 28.90 -19.61
CA LEU A 253 -36.43 28.40 -19.99
C LEU A 253 -37.50 28.67 -18.92
N SER A 254 -37.12 28.80 -17.65
CA SER A 254 -38.06 28.92 -16.52
C SER A 254 -38.43 30.37 -16.17
N LEU A 255 -37.78 31.37 -16.77
CA LEU A 255 -38.07 32.80 -16.55
C LEU A 255 -39.17 33.29 -17.51
N GLU A 256 -40.14 34.07 -17.02
CA GLU A 256 -41.13 34.75 -17.87
C GLU A 256 -40.42 35.72 -18.83
N GLY A 257 -40.54 35.50 -20.14
CA GLY A 257 -39.77 36.21 -21.17
C GLY A 257 -38.38 35.61 -21.45
N GLY A 258 -38.14 34.38 -21.01
CA GLY A 258 -36.89 33.63 -21.18
C GLY A 258 -36.40 33.53 -22.62
N ASN A 259 -35.10 33.70 -22.82
CA ASN A 259 -34.47 33.63 -24.13
C ASN A 259 -34.28 32.17 -24.55
N THR A 260 -35.26 31.64 -25.29
CA THR A 260 -35.29 30.27 -25.81
C THR A 260 -34.12 29.96 -26.75
N GLU A 261 -33.55 30.98 -27.40
CA GLU A 261 -32.39 30.83 -28.28
C GLU A 261 -31.13 30.53 -27.47
N VAL A 262 -30.92 31.25 -26.36
CA VAL A 262 -29.80 31.01 -25.44
C VAL A 262 -29.91 29.64 -24.77
N ALA A 263 -31.11 29.24 -24.36
CA ALA A 263 -31.32 27.90 -23.81
C ALA A 263 -31.01 26.79 -24.82
N ARG A 264 -31.41 26.97 -26.09
CA ARG A 264 -31.13 26.02 -27.17
C ARG A 264 -29.64 25.91 -27.46
N ASP A 265 -28.90 27.01 -27.44
CA ASP A 265 -27.45 27.03 -27.64
C ASP A 265 -26.68 26.33 -26.51
N LEU A 266 -27.13 26.51 -25.26
CA LEU A 266 -26.56 25.82 -24.11
C LEU A 266 -26.81 24.31 -24.17
N ILE A 267 -28.02 23.88 -24.57
CA ILE A 267 -28.34 22.46 -24.78
C ILE A 267 -27.51 21.86 -25.92
N SER A 268 -27.36 22.56 -27.05
CA SER A 268 -26.50 22.13 -28.15
C SER A 268 -25.02 22.00 -27.72
N SER A 269 -24.55 22.92 -26.86
CA SER A 269 -23.20 22.87 -26.31
C SER A 269 -23.00 21.65 -25.39
N SER A 270 -23.99 21.31 -24.57
CA SER A 270 -24.01 20.09 -23.76
C SER A 270 -23.99 18.80 -24.61
N LEU A 271 -24.77 18.76 -25.69
CA LEU A 271 -24.81 17.61 -26.60
C LEU A 271 -23.47 17.40 -27.35
N ARG A 272 -22.79 18.49 -27.71
CA ARG A 272 -21.43 18.44 -28.27
C ARG A 272 -20.41 17.90 -27.27
N LEU A 273 -20.51 18.26 -25.99
CA LEU A 273 -19.64 17.72 -24.93
C LEU A 273 -19.84 16.21 -24.71
N LEU A 274 -21.04 15.68 -24.94
CA LEU A 274 -21.33 14.23 -24.90
C LEU A 274 -20.90 13.48 -26.16
N GLY A 275 -20.35 14.17 -27.18
CA GLY A 275 -19.97 13.55 -28.45
C GLY A 275 -21.16 13.12 -29.32
N VAL A 276 -22.36 13.69 -29.09
CA VAL A 276 -23.54 13.39 -29.90
C VAL A 276 -23.35 13.98 -31.31
N PRO A 277 -23.43 13.18 -32.39
CA PRO A 277 -23.22 13.65 -33.76
C PRO A 277 -24.22 14.76 -34.16
N GLU A 278 -23.76 15.78 -34.90
CA GLU A 278 -24.58 16.95 -35.31
C GLU A 278 -25.88 16.57 -36.04
N ARG A 279 -25.89 15.46 -36.78
CA ARG A 279 -27.10 14.91 -37.44
C ARG A 279 -28.24 14.57 -36.47
N VAL A 280 -27.94 14.23 -35.22
CA VAL A 280 -28.93 13.95 -34.16
C VAL A 280 -29.37 15.24 -33.47
N GLN A 281 -28.50 16.26 -33.43
CA GLN A 281 -28.80 17.58 -32.89
C GLN A 281 -29.76 18.37 -33.80
N ALA A 282 -29.68 18.17 -35.11
CA ALA A 282 -30.57 18.78 -36.10
C ALA A 282 -32.03 18.31 -36.01
N GLY A 283 -32.28 17.09 -35.51
CA GLY A 283 -33.64 16.57 -35.29
C GLY A 283 -34.41 17.27 -34.17
N ILE A 284 -33.72 18.00 -33.28
CA ILE A 284 -34.33 18.84 -32.23
C ILE A 284 -34.65 20.26 -32.79
N GLN A 285 -34.10 20.61 -33.96
CA GLN A 285 -34.32 21.90 -34.62
C GLN A 285 -35.45 21.88 -35.66
N GLY A 286 -36.03 20.70 -35.96
CA GLY A 286 -37.10 20.57 -36.93
C GLY A 286 -38.12 19.51 -36.54
N GLU A 287 -39.20 19.94 -35.88
CA GLU A 287 -40.61 19.55 -36.09
C GLU A 287 -41.46 20.14 -34.96
N GLY A 288 -42.39 21.05 -35.30
CA GLY A 288 -43.46 21.55 -34.41
C GLY A 288 -43.24 22.94 -33.83
#